data_AF-A0A9D5SE92-F1
#
_entry.id   AF-A0A9D5SE92-F1
#
_cell.length_a   1.000
_cell.length_b   1.000
_cell.length_c   1.000
_cell.angle_alpha   90.00
_cell.angle_beta   90.00
_cell.angle_gamma   90.00
#
_symmetry.space_group_name_H-M   'P 1'
#
loop_
_entity.id
_entity.type
_entity.pdbx_description
1 polymer ?
#
loop_
_entity_poly.entity_id
_entity_poly.type
_entity_poly.pdbx_seq_one_letter_code
_entity_poly.pdbx_strand_id
1 'polypeptide(L)'
;MQLVKLSRHIPTIAVGVLFVVSAILKMLGMAAFEMYLYEFQIVSFEVAAVVSRLIIAAELAVGIALLANIKWADYVAGAMLLVFSIFLIIQLKMGNTSNCHCMGEMFDLPPDKSLSKNLMMMMLLFWGHRMANYLEQTQKNWIITVVVISLVSLVTVFAINRPDFMRLIKEREYSQEKLTELLQDKFPSALEGDKVVCVLSTHCRMCKMAARKMEGIFTHYGWQDDEILNVFSHTHETSKPIEERIDSFFVETKVKRRNVITMDHDSLYEVAPRVPTIFLLKDGIVQKTHGYRSIYSGDFEKK
;
A
#
# COMPACT_ATOMS: atom_id res chain seq x y z
N MET A 1 -21.32 40.83 -13.73
CA MET A 1 -20.48 40.29 -14.83
C MET A 1 -19.28 39.45 -14.34
N GLN A 2 -18.66 39.74 -13.19
CA GLN A 2 -17.61 38.89 -12.61
C GLN A 2 -18.12 37.56 -12.00
N LEU A 3 -19.32 37.56 -11.39
CA LEU A 3 -19.95 36.34 -10.83
C LEU A 3 -20.27 35.27 -11.89
N VAL A 4 -20.63 35.67 -13.12
CA VAL A 4 -20.92 34.74 -14.24
C VAL A 4 -19.63 34.13 -14.81
N LYS A 5 -18.51 34.89 -14.81
CA LYS A 5 -17.20 34.36 -15.15
C LYS A 5 -16.71 33.36 -14.11
N LEU A 6 -16.93 33.65 -12.82
CA LEU A 6 -16.59 32.71 -11.73
C LEU A 6 -17.43 31.43 -11.79
N SER A 7 -18.72 31.54 -12.15
CA SER A 7 -19.67 30.42 -12.30
C SER A 7 -19.27 29.37 -13.36
N ARG A 8 -18.63 29.77 -14.47
CA ARG A 8 -18.19 28.82 -15.53
C ARG A 8 -17.03 27.91 -15.12
N HIS A 9 -16.22 28.30 -14.14
CA HIS A 9 -15.01 27.55 -13.72
C HIS A 9 -15.23 26.64 -12.51
N ILE A 10 -16.39 26.74 -11.85
CA ILE A 10 -16.71 25.96 -10.64
C ILE A 10 -16.59 24.44 -10.88
N PRO A 11 -17.08 23.85 -11.99
CA PRO A 11 -17.00 22.39 -12.19
C PRO A 11 -15.56 21.89 -12.32
N THR A 12 -14.72 22.58 -13.08
CA THR A 12 -13.30 22.22 -13.26
C THR A 12 -12.52 22.38 -11.96
N ILE A 13 -12.78 23.46 -11.21
CA ILE A 13 -12.17 23.66 -9.88
C ILE A 13 -12.59 22.54 -8.92
N ALA A 14 -13.88 22.17 -8.89
CA ALA A 14 -14.37 21.09 -8.03
C ALA A 14 -13.67 19.76 -8.36
N VAL A 15 -13.52 19.42 -9.64
CA VAL A 15 -12.77 18.23 -10.06
C VAL A 15 -11.30 18.33 -9.64
N GLY A 16 -10.66 19.49 -9.84
CA GLY A 16 -9.29 19.74 -9.40
C GLY A 16 -9.09 19.55 -7.89
N VAL A 17 -9.99 20.09 -7.06
CA VAL A 17 -10.00 19.88 -5.60
C VAL A 17 -10.11 18.39 -5.28
N LEU A 18 -11.02 17.66 -5.92
CA LEU A 18 -11.19 16.23 -5.69
C LEU A 18 -9.93 15.42 -6.02
N PHE A 19 -9.21 15.76 -7.09
CA PHE A 19 -7.92 15.14 -7.42
C PHE A 19 -6.85 15.42 -6.35
N VAL A 20 -6.73 16.67 -5.90
CA VAL A 20 -5.77 17.04 -4.84
C VAL A 20 -6.10 16.34 -3.52
N VAL A 21 -7.37 16.36 -3.11
CA VAL A 21 -7.83 15.65 -1.90
C VAL A 21 -7.56 14.16 -2.02
N SER A 22 -7.83 13.55 -3.17
CA SER A 22 -7.53 12.14 -3.43
C SER A 22 -6.05 11.84 -3.25
N ALA A 23 -5.17 12.65 -3.84
CA ALA A 23 -3.72 12.48 -3.72
C ALA A 23 -3.26 12.61 -2.26
N ILE A 24 -3.76 13.61 -1.51
CA ILE A 24 -3.42 13.80 -0.09
C ILE A 24 -3.85 12.61 0.75
N LEU A 25 -5.08 12.11 0.57
CA LEU A 25 -5.57 10.97 1.35
C LEU A 25 -4.81 9.68 1.02
N LYS A 26 -4.42 9.48 -0.24
CA LYS A 26 -3.53 8.36 -0.62
C LYS A 26 -2.13 8.52 -0.02
N MET A 27 -1.59 9.75 0.06
CA MET A 27 -0.32 9.99 0.75
C MET A 27 -0.38 9.66 2.24
N LEU A 28 -1.51 9.92 2.91
CA LEU A 28 -1.71 9.57 4.32
C LEU A 28 -1.86 8.04 4.51
N GLY A 29 -2.52 7.37 3.57
CA GLY A 29 -2.72 5.91 3.54
C GLY A 29 -1.75 5.15 2.62
N MET A 30 -0.52 5.66 2.45
CA MET A 30 0.41 5.21 1.40
C MET A 30 0.59 3.69 1.39
N ALA A 31 0.84 3.11 2.56
CA ALA A 31 1.18 1.70 2.68
C ALA A 31 -0.03 0.77 2.40
N ALA A 32 -1.26 1.23 2.62
CA ALA A 32 -2.45 0.49 2.21
C ALA A 32 -2.64 0.51 0.69
N PHE A 33 -2.37 1.65 0.04
CA PHE A 33 -2.44 1.77 -1.42
C PHE A 33 -1.32 0.97 -2.12
N GLU A 34 -0.11 0.95 -1.56
CA GLU A 34 0.98 0.08 -2.03
C GLU A 34 0.60 -1.39 -1.94
N MET A 35 0.06 -1.83 -0.79
CA MET A 35 -0.37 -3.21 -0.59
C MET A 35 -1.48 -3.58 -1.56
N TYR A 36 -2.46 -2.71 -1.76
CA TYR A 36 -3.54 -2.90 -2.73
C TYR A 36 -2.99 -3.13 -4.15
N LEU A 37 -2.01 -2.34 -4.59
CA LEU A 37 -1.37 -2.56 -5.90
C LEU A 37 -0.59 -3.88 -5.96
N TYR A 38 0.04 -4.28 -4.86
CA TYR A 38 0.80 -5.52 -4.79
C TYR A 38 -0.09 -6.78 -4.77
N GLU A 39 -1.30 -6.70 -4.20
CA GLU A 39 -2.27 -7.80 -4.18
C GLU A 39 -2.67 -8.28 -5.59
N PHE A 40 -2.47 -7.46 -6.63
CA PHE A 40 -2.68 -7.88 -8.02
C PHE A 40 -1.64 -8.87 -8.55
N GLN A 41 -0.51 -9.06 -7.87
CA GLN A 41 0.57 -9.98 -8.25
C GLN A 41 1.15 -9.75 -9.66
N ILE A 42 0.89 -8.59 -10.28
CA ILE A 42 1.44 -8.20 -11.59
C ILE A 42 2.86 -7.65 -11.45
N VAL A 43 3.18 -7.08 -10.28
CA VAL A 43 4.42 -6.35 -10.01
C VAL A 43 5.02 -6.74 -8.65
N SER A 44 6.34 -6.64 -8.53
CA SER A 44 7.01 -6.81 -7.23
C SER A 44 6.61 -5.70 -6.25
N PHE A 45 6.85 -5.90 -4.95
CA PHE A 45 6.49 -4.91 -3.94
C PHE A 45 7.24 -3.59 -4.14
N GLU A 46 8.50 -3.65 -4.55
CA GLU A 46 9.35 -2.48 -4.81
C GLU A 46 8.80 -1.68 -6.01
N VAL A 47 8.36 -2.39 -7.06
CA VAL A 47 7.72 -1.77 -8.22
C VAL A 47 6.36 -1.18 -7.81
N ALA A 48 5.55 -1.88 -7.03
CA ALA A 48 4.29 -1.35 -6.48
C ALA A 48 4.52 -0.08 -5.64
N ALA A 49 5.59 -0.03 -4.86
CA ALA A 49 6.00 1.14 -4.09
C ALA A 49 6.36 2.32 -4.99
N VAL A 50 7.07 2.11 -6.10
CA VAL A 50 7.37 3.21 -7.04
C VAL A 50 6.10 3.64 -7.79
N VAL A 51 5.35 2.69 -8.34
CA VAL A 51 4.15 2.95 -9.15
C VAL A 51 3.07 3.70 -8.37
N SER A 52 2.80 3.30 -7.12
CA SER A 52 1.86 4.01 -6.24
C SER A 52 2.21 5.49 -6.09
N ARG A 53 3.49 5.83 -5.87
CA ARG A 53 3.96 7.21 -5.75
C ARG A 53 3.83 7.97 -7.06
N LEU A 54 4.14 7.33 -8.18
CA LEU A 54 3.98 7.94 -9.51
C LEU A 54 2.51 8.25 -9.81
N ILE A 55 1.58 7.34 -9.48
CA ILE A 55 0.14 7.57 -9.64
C ILE A 55 -0.31 8.75 -8.78
N ILE A 56 0.08 8.80 -7.50
CA ILE A 56 -0.28 9.90 -6.59
C ILE A 56 0.32 11.24 -7.07
N ALA A 57 1.57 11.24 -7.54
CA ALA A 57 2.21 12.44 -8.08
C ALA A 57 1.50 12.94 -9.34
N ALA A 58 1.06 12.03 -10.22
CA ALA A 58 0.26 12.38 -11.40
C ALA A 58 -1.11 12.97 -11.00
N GLU A 59 -1.81 12.37 -10.02
CA GLU A 59 -3.07 12.90 -9.51
C GLU A 59 -2.91 14.31 -8.93
N LEU A 60 -1.85 14.53 -8.14
CA LEU A 60 -1.54 15.83 -7.57
C LEU A 60 -1.21 16.86 -8.66
N ALA A 61 -0.39 16.49 -9.64
CA ALA A 61 -0.03 17.35 -10.77
C ALA A 61 -1.26 17.78 -11.59
N VAL A 62 -2.13 16.82 -11.93
CA VAL A 62 -3.37 17.09 -12.66
C VAL A 62 -4.33 17.94 -11.83
N GLY A 63 -4.48 17.64 -10.53
CA GLY A 63 -5.29 18.43 -9.61
C GLY A 63 -4.85 19.89 -9.55
N ILE A 64 -3.54 20.15 -9.37
CA ILE A 64 -2.97 21.50 -9.39
C ILE A 64 -3.19 22.18 -10.75
N ALA A 65 -3.00 21.45 -11.85
CA ALA A 65 -3.16 22.01 -13.19
C ALA A 65 -4.62 22.38 -13.51
N LEU A 66 -5.60 21.60 -13.04
CA LEU A 66 -7.03 21.91 -13.14
C LEU A 66 -7.38 23.15 -12.31
N LEU A 67 -6.84 23.28 -11.09
CA LEU A 67 -7.02 24.47 -10.24
C LEU A 67 -6.41 25.73 -10.86
N ALA A 68 -5.30 25.57 -11.59
CA ALA A 68 -4.68 26.64 -12.38
C ALA A 68 -5.41 26.94 -13.71
N ASN A 69 -6.54 26.28 -13.99
CA ASN A 69 -7.38 26.48 -15.18
C ASN A 69 -6.60 26.29 -16.50
N ILE A 70 -5.79 25.22 -16.54
CA ILE A 70 -4.94 24.88 -17.68
C ILE A 70 -5.63 23.87 -18.61
N LYS A 71 -5.74 24.21 -19.89
CA LYS A 71 -6.50 23.42 -20.89
C LYS A 71 -6.07 21.96 -21.03
N TRP A 72 -4.77 21.66 -21.01
CA TRP A 72 -4.30 20.27 -21.17
C TRP A 72 -4.69 19.38 -19.99
N ALA A 73 -4.89 19.97 -18.81
CA ALA A 73 -5.23 19.24 -17.59
C ALA A 73 -6.57 18.51 -17.73
N ASP A 74 -7.54 19.07 -18.46
CA ASP A 74 -8.83 18.42 -18.73
C ASP A 74 -8.67 17.11 -19.51
N TYR A 75 -7.82 17.10 -20.54
CA TYR A 75 -7.60 15.89 -21.34
C TYR A 75 -6.88 14.81 -20.53
N VAL A 76 -5.86 15.19 -19.74
CA VAL A 76 -5.10 14.25 -18.91
C VAL A 76 -5.97 13.73 -17.75
N ALA A 77 -6.76 14.59 -17.09
CA ALA A 77 -7.70 14.18 -16.07
C ALA A 77 -8.76 13.22 -16.62
N GLY A 78 -9.31 13.51 -17.81
CA GLY A 78 -10.25 12.62 -18.49
C GLY A 78 -9.63 11.25 -18.80
N ALA A 79 -8.39 11.23 -19.32
CA ALA A 79 -7.67 10.00 -19.59
C ALA A 79 -7.39 9.19 -18.30
N MET A 80 -6.96 9.85 -17.23
CA MET A 80 -6.74 9.19 -15.93
C MET A 80 -8.04 8.61 -15.36
N LEU A 81 -9.14 9.37 -15.37
CA LEU A 81 -10.44 8.89 -14.91
C LEU A 81 -10.91 7.69 -15.73
N LEU A 82 -10.66 7.68 -17.04
CA LEU A 82 -10.99 6.56 -17.92
C LEU A 82 -10.17 5.32 -17.55
N VAL A 83 -8.85 5.45 -17.42
CA VAL A 83 -7.96 4.35 -17.02
C VAL A 83 -8.36 3.79 -15.65
N PHE A 84 -8.58 4.64 -14.66
CA PHE A 84 -9.04 4.21 -13.33
C PHE A 84 -10.42 3.56 -13.38
N SER A 85 -11.32 4.04 -14.24
CA SER A 85 -12.66 3.43 -14.40
C SER A 85 -12.58 2.05 -15.04
N ILE A 86 -11.75 1.87 -16.09
CA ILE A 86 -11.51 0.55 -16.70
C ILE A 86 -10.94 -0.41 -15.65
N PHE A 87 -9.95 0.03 -14.88
CA PHE A 87 -9.38 -0.75 -13.80
C PHE A 87 -10.44 -1.18 -12.78
N LEU A 88 -11.29 -0.26 -12.32
CA LEU A 88 -12.38 -0.59 -11.38
C LEU A 88 -13.42 -1.56 -11.97
N ILE A 89 -13.72 -1.46 -13.26
CA ILE A 89 -14.63 -2.40 -13.95
C ILE A 89 -14.03 -3.81 -13.95
N ILE A 90 -12.72 -3.94 -14.22
CA ILE A 90 -12.01 -5.23 -14.14
C ILE A 90 -12.11 -5.78 -12.72
N GLN A 91 -11.90 -4.94 -11.71
CA GLN A 91 -12.00 -5.32 -10.30
C GLN A 91 -13.39 -5.85 -9.92
N LEU A 92 -14.45 -5.17 -10.36
CA LEU A 92 -15.83 -5.63 -10.13
C LEU A 92 -16.09 -6.99 -10.78
N LYS A 93 -15.55 -7.23 -11.99
CA LYS A 93 -15.68 -8.53 -12.68
C LYS A 93 -14.93 -9.65 -11.97
N MET A 94 -13.81 -9.35 -11.33
CA MET A 94 -13.07 -10.31 -10.50
C MET A 94 -13.72 -10.57 -9.14
N GLY A 95 -14.90 -10.00 -8.87
CA GLY A 95 -15.62 -10.17 -7.62
C GLY A 95 -14.99 -9.43 -6.43
N ASN A 96 -14.05 -8.51 -6.69
CA ASN A 96 -13.43 -7.74 -5.61
C ASN A 96 -14.37 -6.63 -5.15
N THR A 97 -14.90 -6.74 -3.95
CA THR A 97 -15.77 -5.74 -3.29
C THR A 97 -15.05 -4.94 -2.21
N SER A 98 -13.75 -5.20 -1.99
CA SER A 98 -12.97 -4.52 -0.96
C SER A 98 -12.59 -3.08 -1.36
N ASN A 99 -12.20 -2.29 -0.37
CA ASN A 99 -11.79 -0.90 -0.56
C ASN A 99 -10.73 -0.80 -1.67
N CYS A 100 -11.02 -0.02 -2.72
CA CYS A 100 -10.09 0.17 -3.83
C CYS A 100 -8.99 1.21 -3.53
N HIS A 101 -9.02 1.83 -2.35
CA HIS A 101 -8.07 2.85 -1.88
C HIS A 101 -7.91 4.06 -2.83
N CYS A 102 -8.85 4.26 -3.76
CA CYS A 102 -8.88 5.37 -4.70
C CYS A 102 -9.03 6.75 -4.02
N MET A 103 -9.45 6.82 -2.76
CA MET A 103 -9.45 8.04 -1.93
C MET A 103 -8.63 7.83 -0.64
N GLY A 104 -7.64 6.93 -0.69
CA GLY A 104 -6.90 6.49 0.50
C GLY A 104 -7.72 5.56 1.39
N GLU A 105 -7.22 5.32 2.60
CA GLU A 105 -7.80 4.42 3.60
C GLU A 105 -8.86 5.10 4.49
N MET A 106 -8.84 6.43 4.56
CA MET A 106 -9.76 7.22 5.41
C MET A 106 -11.21 7.14 4.96
N PHE A 107 -11.45 6.86 3.68
CA PHE A 107 -12.78 6.63 3.14
C PHE A 107 -12.84 5.24 2.53
N ASP A 108 -13.71 4.39 3.08
CA ASP A 108 -13.99 3.09 2.51
C ASP A 108 -14.91 3.26 1.29
N LEU A 109 -14.30 3.36 0.11
CA LEU A 109 -15.03 3.41 -1.15
C LEU A 109 -14.86 2.08 -1.88
N PRO A 110 -15.92 1.25 -1.90
CA PRO A 110 -15.94 0.05 -2.73
C PRO A 110 -15.88 0.43 -4.22
N PRO A 111 -15.51 -0.52 -5.11
CA PRO A 111 -15.22 -0.21 -6.51
C PRO A 111 -16.42 0.37 -7.29
N ASP A 112 -17.64 0.00 -6.94
CA ASP A 112 -18.89 0.51 -7.53
C ASP A 112 -19.11 2.01 -7.22
N LYS A 113 -18.88 2.41 -5.97
CA LYS A 113 -18.97 3.81 -5.54
C LYS A 113 -17.85 4.65 -6.12
N SER A 114 -16.64 4.08 -6.24
CA SER A 114 -15.53 4.75 -6.91
C SER A 114 -15.77 4.94 -8.41
N LEU A 115 -16.40 3.96 -9.08
CA LEU A 115 -16.76 4.06 -10.49
C LEU A 115 -17.80 5.15 -10.74
N SER A 116 -18.86 5.23 -9.90
CA SER A 116 -19.87 6.28 -10.03
C SER A 116 -19.29 7.68 -9.77
N LYS A 117 -18.37 7.81 -8.80
CA LYS A 117 -17.60 9.05 -8.57
C LYS A 117 -16.79 9.44 -9.80
N ASN A 118 -16.06 8.50 -10.41
CA ASN A 118 -15.27 8.80 -11.62
C ASN A 118 -16.17 9.26 -12.77
N LEU A 119 -17.34 8.63 -12.96
CA LEU A 119 -18.31 9.04 -13.97
C LEU A 119 -18.85 10.45 -13.70
N MET A 120 -19.18 10.77 -12.45
CA MET A 120 -19.59 12.12 -12.04
C MET A 120 -18.49 13.15 -12.31
N MET A 121 -17.24 12.84 -11.96
CA MET A 121 -16.09 13.72 -12.23
C MET A 121 -15.87 13.92 -13.74
N MET A 122 -16.02 12.88 -14.57
CA MET A 122 -15.95 13.01 -16.02
C MET A 122 -17.06 13.91 -16.58
N MET A 123 -18.29 13.80 -16.08
CA MET A 123 -19.40 14.67 -16.49
C MET A 123 -19.15 16.14 -16.10
N LEU A 124 -18.70 16.38 -14.86
CA LEU A 124 -18.34 17.72 -14.37
C LEU A 124 -17.19 18.32 -15.18
N LEU A 125 -16.19 17.51 -15.51
CA LEU A 125 -15.05 17.92 -16.30
C LEU A 125 -15.46 18.26 -17.74
N PHE A 126 -16.30 17.45 -18.37
CA PHE A 126 -16.84 17.74 -19.71
C PHE A 126 -17.66 19.02 -19.74
N TRP A 127 -18.53 19.21 -18.74
CA TRP A 127 -19.36 20.41 -18.61
C TRP A 127 -18.49 21.65 -18.35
N GLY A 128 -17.52 21.55 -17.44
CA GLY A 128 -16.51 22.56 -17.19
C GLY A 128 -15.71 22.89 -18.45
N HIS A 129 -15.33 21.89 -19.24
CA HIS A 129 -14.53 22.07 -20.45
C HIS A 129 -15.21 22.93 -21.50
N ARG A 130 -16.51 22.72 -21.71
CA ARG A 130 -17.36 23.52 -22.62
C ARG A 130 -17.53 24.96 -22.16
N MET A 131 -17.38 25.18 -20.86
CA MET A 131 -17.61 26.46 -20.23
C MET A 131 -16.32 27.22 -19.88
N ALA A 132 -15.16 26.59 -19.85
CA ALA A 132 -13.97 27.26 -19.38
C ALA A 132 -13.42 28.27 -20.40
N ASN A 133 -13.06 29.46 -19.90
CA ASN A 133 -12.11 30.36 -20.56
C ASN A 133 -10.71 30.05 -20.02
N TYR A 134 -9.95 29.23 -20.75
CA TYR A 134 -8.60 28.82 -20.31
C TYR A 134 -7.61 29.97 -20.33
N LEU A 135 -6.55 29.84 -19.54
CA LEU A 135 -5.35 30.66 -19.72
C LEU A 135 -4.76 30.40 -21.11
N GLU A 136 -4.53 31.47 -21.87
CA GLU A 136 -3.83 31.36 -23.15
C GLU A 136 -2.38 30.91 -22.89
N GLN A 137 -1.99 29.80 -23.51
CA GLN A 137 -0.64 29.26 -23.41
C GLN A 137 0.00 29.22 -24.78
N THR A 138 1.18 29.82 -24.89
CA THR A 138 2.09 29.58 -26.01
C THR A 138 2.70 28.19 -25.91
N GLN A 139 3.16 27.63 -27.03
CA GLN A 139 3.81 26.31 -27.08
C GLN A 139 4.97 26.20 -26.06
N LYS A 140 5.80 27.24 -25.94
CA LYS A 140 6.92 27.28 -24.98
C LYS A 140 6.44 27.30 -23.51
N ASN A 141 5.43 28.11 -23.20
CA ASN A 141 4.92 28.23 -21.84
C ASN A 141 4.15 26.98 -21.40
N TRP A 142 3.52 26.27 -22.34
CA TRP A 142 2.85 24.99 -22.10
C TRP A 142 3.82 23.93 -21.58
N ILE A 143 4.92 23.68 -22.30
CA ILE A 143 5.91 22.66 -21.91
C ILE A 143 6.49 22.97 -20.53
N ILE A 144 6.88 24.23 -20.29
CA ILE A 144 7.43 24.66 -19.00
C ILE A 144 6.42 24.39 -17.88
N THR A 145 5.15 24.70 -18.10
CA THR A 145 4.10 24.50 -17.08
C THR A 145 3.91 23.01 -16.76
N VAL A 146 3.85 22.14 -17.77
CA VAL A 146 3.75 20.68 -17.57
C VAL A 146 4.95 20.17 -16.76
N VAL A 147 6.17 20.55 -17.16
CA VAL A 147 7.40 20.07 -16.53
C VAL A 147 7.49 20.55 -15.08
N VAL A 148 7.24 21.83 -14.81
CA VAL A 148 7.32 22.40 -13.46
C VAL A 148 6.29 21.77 -12.54
N ILE A 149 5.01 21.69 -12.95
CA ILE A 149 3.96 21.11 -12.10
C ILE A 149 4.25 19.62 -11.83
N SER A 150 4.64 18.87 -12.87
CA SER A 150 4.96 17.45 -12.73
C SER A 150 6.15 17.23 -11.79
N LEU A 151 7.21 18.02 -11.93
CA LEU A 151 8.40 17.93 -11.10
C LEU A 151 8.10 18.29 -9.64
N VAL A 152 7.36 19.37 -9.41
CA VAL A 152 6.96 19.80 -8.05
C VAL A 152 6.13 18.72 -7.37
N SER A 153 5.12 18.17 -8.06
CA SER A 153 4.30 17.07 -7.52
C SER A 153 5.12 15.82 -7.24
N LEU A 154 6.03 15.45 -8.14
CA LEU A 154 6.91 14.29 -7.98
C LEU A 154 7.82 14.45 -6.75
N VAL A 155 8.53 15.58 -6.67
CA VAL A 155 9.41 15.88 -5.53
C VAL A 155 8.62 15.90 -4.23
N THR A 156 7.43 16.50 -4.22
CA THR A 156 6.57 16.58 -3.03
C THR A 156 6.19 15.18 -2.53
N VAL A 157 5.70 14.31 -3.40
CA VAL A 157 5.27 12.95 -3.01
C VAL A 157 6.46 12.12 -2.52
N PHE A 158 7.60 12.14 -3.22
CA PHE A 158 8.78 11.36 -2.84
C PHE A 158 9.50 11.92 -1.61
N ALA A 159 9.43 13.23 -1.36
CA ALA A 159 9.99 13.84 -0.16
C ALA A 159 9.17 13.48 1.09
N ILE A 160 7.85 13.54 1.01
CA ILE A 160 6.93 13.21 2.11
C ILE A 160 6.92 11.70 2.37
N ASN A 161 6.72 10.90 1.31
CA ASN A 161 6.64 9.45 1.38
C ASN A 161 7.86 8.84 0.70
N ARG A 162 9.01 8.83 1.37
CA ARG A 162 10.19 8.11 0.83
C ARG A 162 9.90 6.62 0.68
N PRO A 163 10.23 6.00 -0.47
CA PRO A 163 10.20 4.55 -0.62
C PRO A 163 11.03 3.87 0.45
N ASP A 164 10.52 2.75 0.97
CA ASP A 164 11.17 2.06 2.07
C ASP A 164 12.55 1.48 1.68
N PHE A 165 12.76 1.13 0.40
CA PHE A 165 14.08 0.69 -0.11
C PHE A 165 15.18 1.77 -0.05
N MET A 166 14.80 3.04 0.02
CA MET A 166 15.74 4.15 0.21
C MET A 166 16.00 4.47 1.68
N ARG A 167 15.32 3.80 2.62
CA ARG A 167 15.60 3.96 4.05
C ARG A 167 16.76 3.03 4.41
N LEU A 168 17.78 3.60 5.06
CA LEU A 168 18.76 2.82 5.80
C LEU A 168 18.03 2.17 6.98
N ILE A 169 17.62 0.91 6.82
CA ILE A 169 16.95 0.17 7.89
C ILE A 169 18.03 -0.66 8.59
N LYS A 170 18.30 -0.33 9.86
CA LYS A 170 19.16 -1.14 10.72
C LYS A 170 18.50 -2.51 10.90
N GLU A 171 19.29 -3.58 10.82
CA GLU A 171 18.84 -4.94 11.15
C GLU A 171 18.15 -4.96 12.52
N ARG A 172 17.13 -5.82 12.65
CA ARG A 172 16.44 -6.00 13.93
C ARG A 172 17.41 -6.64 14.89
N GLU A 173 17.52 -6.12 16.11
CA GLU A 173 18.17 -6.82 17.21
C GLU A 173 17.34 -8.06 17.56
N TYR A 174 18.00 -9.19 17.76
CA TYR A 174 17.40 -10.48 18.11
C TYR A 174 18.43 -11.36 18.84
N SER A 175 17.96 -12.42 19.50
CA SER A 175 18.82 -13.44 20.12
C SER A 175 18.77 -14.74 19.34
N GLN A 176 19.87 -15.12 18.68
CA GLN A 176 19.98 -16.38 17.93
C GLN A 176 19.82 -17.59 18.86
N GLU A 177 20.42 -17.56 20.05
CA GLU A 177 20.36 -18.65 21.03
C GLU A 177 18.91 -18.91 21.47
N LYS A 178 18.19 -17.86 21.87
CA LYS A 178 16.78 -17.96 22.28
C LYS A 178 15.86 -18.35 21.14
N LEU A 179 16.14 -17.89 19.91
CA LEU A 179 15.39 -18.32 18.74
C LEU A 179 15.61 -19.81 18.48
N THR A 180 16.85 -20.30 18.53
CA THR A 180 17.14 -21.72 18.33
C THR A 180 16.50 -22.59 19.42
N GLU A 181 16.54 -22.17 20.69
CA GLU A 181 15.83 -22.84 21.80
C GLU A 181 14.33 -22.95 21.52
N LEU A 182 13.70 -21.85 21.11
CA LEU A 182 12.29 -21.82 20.72
C LEU A 182 11.97 -22.79 19.57
N LEU A 183 12.79 -22.78 18.52
CA LEU A 183 12.57 -23.62 17.35
C LEU A 183 12.77 -25.09 17.70
N GLN A 184 13.76 -25.44 18.52
CA GLN A 184 13.98 -26.82 18.99
C GLN A 184 12.79 -27.36 19.81
N ASP A 185 12.19 -26.53 20.65
CA ASP A 185 11.06 -26.95 21.49
C ASP A 185 9.75 -27.03 20.70
N LYS A 186 9.41 -25.97 19.95
CA LYS A 186 8.05 -25.79 19.40
C LYS A 186 7.93 -26.00 17.90
N PHE A 187 9.03 -25.95 17.15
CA PHE A 187 8.99 -26.10 15.69
C PHE A 187 10.31 -26.71 15.13
N PRO A 188 10.63 -27.98 15.48
CA PRO A 188 11.94 -28.57 15.19
C PRO A 188 12.25 -28.64 13.69
N SER A 189 11.21 -28.75 12.85
CA SER A 189 11.34 -28.71 11.40
C SER A 189 11.96 -27.42 10.88
N ALA A 190 11.95 -26.32 11.64
CA ALA A 190 12.64 -25.09 11.22
C ALA A 190 14.18 -25.18 11.23
N LEU A 191 14.73 -26.24 11.80
CA LEU A 191 16.17 -26.47 11.88
C LEU A 191 16.76 -27.04 10.58
N GLU A 192 15.92 -27.42 9.61
CA GLU A 192 16.32 -28.03 8.35
C GLU A 192 15.75 -27.25 7.16
N GLY A 193 16.61 -26.92 6.20
CA GLY A 193 16.23 -26.24 4.97
C GLY A 193 15.92 -24.75 5.14
N ASP A 194 15.38 -24.16 4.07
CA ASP A 194 15.00 -22.75 4.06
C ASP A 194 13.63 -22.58 4.74
N LYS A 195 13.56 -21.70 5.73
CA LYS A 195 12.38 -21.52 6.58
C LYS A 195 12.12 -20.05 6.85
N VAL A 196 10.85 -19.69 7.03
CA VAL A 196 10.44 -18.31 7.36
C VAL A 196 9.66 -18.30 8.67
N VAL A 197 10.16 -17.57 9.66
CA VAL A 197 9.50 -17.40 10.96
C VAL A 197 9.02 -15.96 11.10
N CYS A 198 7.69 -15.80 11.16
CA CYS A 198 7.01 -14.52 11.28
C CYS A 198 6.58 -14.29 12.72
N VAL A 199 7.27 -13.40 13.44
CA VAL A 199 6.90 -12.99 14.79
C VAL A 199 5.96 -11.79 14.73
N LEU A 200 4.72 -11.99 15.18
CA LEU A 200 3.59 -11.10 14.96
C LEU A 200 2.79 -10.84 16.26
N SER A 201 1.96 -9.80 16.20
CA SER A 201 0.95 -9.50 17.23
C SER A 201 -0.41 -9.29 16.57
N THR A 202 -1.46 -9.84 17.19
CA THR A 202 -2.84 -9.81 16.67
C THR A 202 -3.43 -8.40 16.56
N HIS A 203 -2.96 -7.46 17.39
CA HIS A 203 -3.45 -6.07 17.40
C HIS A 203 -2.53 -5.09 16.64
N CYS A 204 -1.34 -5.53 16.21
CA CYS A 204 -0.39 -4.65 15.57
C CYS A 204 -0.74 -4.43 14.09
N ARG A 205 -1.07 -3.18 13.72
CA ARG A 205 -1.35 -2.80 12.32
C ARG A 205 -0.20 -3.17 11.38
N MET A 206 1.05 -2.93 11.79
CA MET A 206 2.23 -3.28 10.98
C MET A 206 2.40 -4.79 10.83
N CYS A 207 1.98 -5.61 11.81
CA CYS A 207 1.98 -7.07 11.70
C CYS A 207 0.96 -7.55 10.68
N LYS A 208 -0.26 -6.98 10.68
CA LYS A 208 -1.29 -7.29 9.67
C LYS A 208 -0.80 -6.98 8.26
N MET A 209 -0.16 -5.83 8.08
CA MET A 209 0.39 -5.42 6.79
C MET A 209 1.59 -6.28 6.38
N ALA A 210 2.46 -6.67 7.33
CA ALA A 210 3.56 -7.59 7.07
C ALA A 210 3.05 -8.97 6.66
N ALA A 211 2.06 -9.53 7.36
CA ALA A 211 1.48 -10.82 7.01
C ALA A 211 0.89 -10.83 5.59
N ARG A 212 0.16 -9.78 5.21
CA ARG A 212 -0.35 -9.64 3.83
C ARG A 212 0.77 -9.57 2.80
N LYS A 213 1.82 -8.80 3.07
CA LYS A 213 2.99 -8.69 2.19
C LYS A 213 3.72 -10.04 2.06
N MET A 214 3.92 -10.74 3.17
CA MET A 214 4.53 -12.07 3.19
C MET A 214 3.68 -13.09 2.42
N GLU A 215 2.35 -13.04 2.50
CA GLU A 215 1.47 -13.92 1.72
C GLU A 215 1.70 -13.80 0.20
N GLY A 216 1.84 -12.57 -0.30
CA GLY A 216 2.17 -12.34 -1.69
C GLY A 216 3.56 -12.88 -2.05
N ILE A 217 4.55 -12.70 -1.18
CA ILE A 217 5.91 -13.23 -1.38
C ILE A 217 5.91 -14.76 -1.41
N PHE A 218 5.22 -15.39 -0.46
CA PHE A 218 5.10 -16.84 -0.39
C PHE A 218 4.43 -17.41 -1.64
N THR A 219 3.37 -16.76 -2.11
CA THR A 219 2.68 -17.14 -3.35
C THR A 219 3.57 -16.97 -4.57
N HIS A 220 4.28 -15.84 -4.67
CA HIS A 220 5.12 -15.51 -5.82
C HIS A 220 6.34 -16.43 -5.96
N TYR A 221 7.01 -16.76 -4.85
CA TYR A 221 8.21 -17.61 -4.85
C TYR A 221 7.95 -19.09 -4.48
N GLY A 222 6.68 -19.49 -4.32
CA GLY A 222 6.31 -20.90 -4.13
C GLY A 222 6.72 -21.51 -2.78
N TRP A 223 6.68 -20.73 -1.71
CA TRP A 223 6.90 -21.24 -0.35
C TRP A 223 5.77 -22.18 0.10
N GLN A 224 6.12 -23.30 0.71
CA GLN A 224 5.22 -24.34 1.18
C GLN A 224 4.76 -24.07 2.62
N ASP A 225 3.63 -24.66 3.01
CA ASP A 225 3.03 -24.37 4.31
C ASP A 225 3.90 -24.83 5.49
N ASP A 226 4.62 -25.94 5.35
CA ASP A 226 5.54 -26.51 6.35
C ASP A 226 6.87 -25.73 6.46
N GLU A 227 7.12 -24.78 5.56
CA GLU A 227 8.28 -23.90 5.58
C GLU A 227 8.04 -22.59 6.33
N ILE A 228 6.77 -22.32 6.67
CA ILE A 228 6.35 -21.04 7.24
C ILE A 228 5.80 -21.26 8.65
N LEU A 229 6.34 -20.50 9.61
CA LEU A 229 5.87 -20.46 10.99
C LEU A 229 5.40 -19.05 11.35
N ASN A 230 4.21 -18.95 11.96
CA ASN A 230 3.72 -17.72 12.56
C ASN A 230 3.77 -17.85 14.09
N VAL A 231 4.46 -16.93 14.74
CA VAL A 231 4.58 -16.86 16.20
C VAL A 231 3.80 -15.65 16.68
N PHE A 232 2.76 -15.88 17.49
CA PHE A 232 1.97 -14.78 18.07
C PHE A 232 2.26 -14.60 19.56
N SER A 233 2.48 -13.36 19.96
CA SER A 233 2.52 -12.98 21.38
C SER A 233 1.12 -13.08 22.01
N HIS A 234 1.01 -13.76 23.14
CA HIS A 234 -0.12 -13.62 24.04
C HIS A 234 0.16 -12.55 25.10
N THR A 235 -0.72 -11.54 25.15
CA THR A 235 -0.78 -10.54 26.22
C THR A 235 -1.74 -11.02 27.31
N HIS A 236 -1.37 -10.83 28.58
CA HIS A 236 -2.12 -11.34 29.73
C HIS A 236 -3.49 -10.68 29.96
N GLU A 237 -3.75 -9.52 29.35
CA GLU A 237 -5.01 -8.78 29.52
C GLU A 237 -5.70 -8.52 28.19
N THR A 238 -6.61 -9.40 27.80
CA THR A 238 -7.62 -9.12 26.79
C THR A 238 -8.92 -9.85 27.11
N SER A 239 -10.05 -9.23 26.80
CA SER A 239 -11.41 -9.76 27.00
C SER A 239 -11.76 -10.98 26.12
N LYS A 240 -10.84 -11.42 25.24
CA LYS A 240 -11.02 -12.56 24.33
C LYS A 240 -9.85 -13.54 24.41
N PRO A 241 -10.09 -14.86 24.27
CA PRO A 241 -9.05 -15.87 24.14
C PRO A 241 -8.08 -15.59 22.98
N ILE A 242 -6.83 -16.04 23.09
CA ILE A 242 -5.79 -15.79 22.09
C ILE A 242 -6.11 -16.45 20.75
N GLU A 243 -6.70 -17.64 20.75
CA GLU A 243 -7.10 -18.36 19.55
C GLU A 243 -8.12 -17.57 18.73
N GLU A 244 -9.15 -17.01 19.38
CA GLU A 244 -10.16 -16.17 18.71
C GLU A 244 -9.52 -14.90 18.11
N ARG A 245 -8.52 -14.34 18.78
CA ARG A 245 -7.78 -13.16 18.28
C ARG A 245 -6.92 -13.51 17.07
N ILE A 246 -6.31 -14.69 17.06
CA ILE A 246 -5.52 -15.20 15.93
C ILE A 246 -6.43 -15.48 14.74
N ASP A 247 -7.59 -16.12 14.97
CA ASP A 247 -8.58 -16.35 13.92
C ASP A 247 -9.07 -15.03 13.33
N SER A 248 -9.39 -14.06 14.19
CA SER A 248 -9.76 -12.71 13.76
C SER A 248 -8.66 -12.05 12.92
N PHE A 249 -7.39 -12.24 13.29
CA PHE A 249 -6.25 -11.72 12.53
C PHE A 249 -6.19 -12.31 11.12
N PHE A 250 -6.34 -13.63 10.96
CA PHE A 250 -6.30 -14.27 9.65
C PHE A 250 -7.52 -13.94 8.80
N VAL A 251 -8.71 -13.85 9.40
CA VAL A 251 -9.94 -13.42 8.72
C VAL A 251 -9.81 -11.98 8.20
N GLU A 252 -9.33 -11.07 9.04
CA GLU A 252 -9.16 -9.65 8.67
C GLU A 252 -8.05 -9.45 7.63
N THR A 253 -6.95 -10.17 7.76
CA THR A 253 -5.82 -10.06 6.83
C THR A 253 -6.08 -10.78 5.52
N LYS A 254 -7.01 -11.75 5.47
CA LYS A 254 -7.24 -12.68 4.34
C LYS A 254 -6.00 -13.49 3.97
N VAL A 255 -5.11 -13.70 4.94
CA VAL A 255 -3.88 -14.47 4.79
C VAL A 255 -4.18 -15.92 5.13
N LYS A 256 -3.58 -16.87 4.41
CA LYS A 256 -3.74 -18.30 4.72
C LYS A 256 -3.15 -18.61 6.09
N ARG A 257 -3.95 -19.19 6.98
CA ARG A 257 -3.48 -19.68 8.28
C ARG A 257 -2.57 -20.88 8.06
N ARG A 258 -1.28 -20.71 8.36
CA ARG A 258 -0.24 -21.76 8.34
C ARG A 258 0.19 -22.08 9.77
N ASN A 259 1.24 -22.87 9.96
CA ASN A 259 1.72 -23.25 11.30
C ASN A 259 1.74 -22.06 12.25
N VAL A 260 1.04 -22.20 13.37
CA VAL A 260 0.90 -21.16 14.38
C VAL A 260 1.39 -21.70 15.71
N ILE A 261 2.28 -20.95 16.34
CA ILE A 261 2.60 -21.15 17.76
C ILE A 261 2.35 -19.86 18.53
N THR A 262 2.13 -19.99 19.83
CA THR A 262 1.92 -18.87 20.74
C THR A 262 3.00 -18.85 21.82
N MET A 263 3.34 -17.65 22.27
CA MET A 263 4.34 -17.41 23.31
C MET A 263 3.97 -16.22 24.17
N ASP A 264 4.44 -16.22 25.41
CA ASP A 264 4.29 -15.08 26.29
C ASP A 264 5.07 -13.90 25.77
N HIS A 265 4.57 -12.72 26.13
CA HIS A 265 5.16 -11.47 25.70
C HIS A 265 6.63 -11.35 26.10
N ASP A 266 7.00 -11.84 27.29
CA ASP A 266 8.35 -11.69 27.82
C ASP A 266 9.35 -12.61 27.10
N SER A 267 9.02 -13.89 26.95
CA SER A 267 9.83 -14.85 26.18
C SER A 267 9.94 -14.43 24.71
N LEU A 268 8.87 -13.89 24.12
CA LEU A 268 8.93 -13.38 22.76
C LEU A 268 9.81 -12.12 22.65
N TYR A 269 9.81 -11.27 23.67
CA TYR A 269 10.65 -10.08 23.73
C TYR A 269 12.14 -10.43 23.81
N GLU A 270 12.51 -11.53 24.49
CA GLU A 270 13.87 -12.06 24.51
C GLU A 270 14.36 -12.53 23.13
N VAL A 271 13.45 -13.10 22.32
CA VAL A 271 13.76 -13.55 20.96
C VAL A 271 13.79 -12.37 19.98
N ALA A 272 12.73 -11.57 19.97
CA ALA A 272 12.49 -10.48 19.04
C ALA A 272 11.86 -9.28 19.79
N PRO A 273 12.66 -8.31 20.26
CA PRO A 273 12.19 -7.17 21.06
C PRO A 273 11.15 -6.26 20.37
N ARG A 274 10.98 -6.41 19.05
CA ARG A 274 10.06 -5.60 18.23
C ARG A 274 9.28 -6.49 17.27
N VAL A 275 8.01 -6.15 17.07
CA VAL A 275 7.15 -6.79 16.06
C VAL A 275 6.69 -5.79 14.99
N PRO A 276 6.39 -6.23 13.75
CA PRO A 276 6.68 -7.56 13.24
C PRO A 276 8.19 -7.76 13.06
N THR A 277 8.66 -8.99 13.27
CA THR A 277 10.01 -9.42 12.89
C THR A 277 9.91 -10.73 12.11
N ILE A 278 10.49 -10.74 10.93
CA ILE A 278 10.49 -11.88 10.01
C ILE A 278 11.92 -12.38 9.94
N PHE A 279 12.13 -13.64 10.28
CA PHE A 279 13.39 -14.33 10.16
C PHE A 279 13.38 -15.17 8.88
N LEU A 280 14.38 -14.98 8.04
CA LEU A 280 14.71 -15.93 6.98
C LEU A 280 15.82 -16.82 7.51
N LEU A 281 15.52 -18.12 7.66
CA LEU A 281 16.44 -19.10 8.17
C LEU A 281 16.88 -20.05 7.07
N LYS A 282 18.10 -20.55 7.23
CA LYS A 282 18.64 -21.68 6.49
C LYS A 282 19.29 -22.62 7.47
N ASP A 283 18.80 -23.85 7.55
CA ASP A 283 19.28 -24.90 8.45
C ASP A 283 19.33 -24.41 9.92
N GLY A 284 18.24 -23.75 10.36
CA GLY A 284 18.10 -23.19 11.72
C GLY A 284 18.91 -21.91 11.99
N ILE A 285 19.70 -21.43 11.05
CA ILE A 285 20.53 -20.22 11.19
C ILE A 285 19.86 -19.04 10.49
N VAL A 286 19.71 -17.92 11.20
CA VAL A 286 19.15 -16.69 10.64
C VAL A 286 20.11 -16.10 9.61
N GLN A 287 19.65 -16.04 8.36
CA GLN A 287 20.37 -15.41 7.26
C GLN A 287 20.05 -13.90 7.20
N LYS A 288 18.77 -13.54 7.42
CA LYS A 288 18.30 -12.15 7.41
C LYS A 288 17.15 -11.94 8.39
N THR A 289 17.04 -10.71 8.86
CA THR A 289 15.89 -10.24 9.65
C THR A 289 15.21 -9.06 9.01
N HIS A 290 13.88 -9.05 9.02
CA HIS A 290 13.09 -7.97 8.46
C HIS A 290 12.04 -7.45 9.45
N GLY A 291 11.87 -6.14 9.52
CA GLY A 291 10.61 -5.54 9.95
C GLY A 291 9.74 -5.23 8.73
N TYR A 292 8.49 -4.83 8.93
CA TYR A 292 7.56 -4.55 7.81
C TYR A 292 8.17 -3.72 6.66
N ARG A 293 8.87 -2.63 7.01
CA ARG A 293 9.48 -1.71 6.04
C ARG A 293 10.73 -2.26 5.35
N SER A 294 11.41 -3.25 5.94
CA SER A 294 12.63 -3.81 5.35
C SER A 294 12.40 -5.12 4.62
N ILE A 295 11.16 -5.60 4.49
CA ILE A 295 10.87 -6.79 3.68
C ILE A 295 11.12 -6.43 2.21
N TYR A 296 12.11 -7.06 1.58
CA TYR A 296 12.35 -7.00 0.14
C TYR A 296 12.00 -8.35 -0.47
N SER A 297 11.25 -8.38 -1.56
CA SER A 297 10.73 -9.65 -2.09
C SER A 297 11.86 -10.56 -2.56
N GLY A 298 12.88 -9.99 -3.21
CA GLY A 298 14.03 -10.74 -3.73
C GLY A 298 14.88 -11.44 -2.67
N ASP A 299 14.74 -11.07 -1.39
CA ASP A 299 15.42 -11.79 -0.31
C ASP A 299 14.83 -13.18 -0.04
N PHE A 300 13.60 -13.42 -0.48
CA PHE A 300 12.86 -14.68 -0.28
C PHE A 300 12.81 -15.56 -1.54
N GLU A 301 13.59 -15.19 -2.57
CA GLU A 301 13.78 -16.04 -3.75
C GLU A 301 14.59 -17.28 -3.37
N LYS A 302 14.00 -18.47 -3.57
CA LYS A 302 14.69 -19.74 -3.35
C LYS A 302 15.77 -19.92 -4.41
N LYS A 303 17.01 -20.13 -3.97
CA LYS A 303 18.19 -20.34 -4.83
C LYS A 303 18.48 -21.80 -5.05
#